data_AF-A0AA36NBR0-F1
#
_entry.id   AF-A0AA36NBR0-F1
#
_cell.length_a   1.000
_cell.length_b   1.000
_cell.length_c   1.000
_cell.angle_alpha   90.00
_cell.angle_beta   90.00
_cell.angle_gamma   90.00
#
_symmetry.space_group_name_H-M   'P 1'
#
loop_
_entity.id
_entity.type
_entity.pdbx_description
1 polymer ?
#
loop_
_entity_poly.entity_id
_entity_poly.type
_entity_poly.pdbx_seq_one_letter_code
_entity_poly.pdbx_strand_id
1 'polypeptide(L)'
;MSRAATPASRSSRRYSNPYQDDGEDLLAPGINPKIWGVPAVQVIEDPYSKATVTQSVELDGRALIHAVPALKNDKEVALKAVRADGSALMFVSDELKRDKEVVLEAVRADGDALRFADQQLLGDKDIALAAVQRNGRALQHVAVELRDDE
;
A
#
# COMPACT_ATOMS: atom_id res chain seq x y z
N MET A 1 -54.97 28.46 34.49
CA MET A 1 -54.78 26.99 34.54
C MET A 1 -53.31 26.71 34.79
N SER A 2 -53.01 26.18 35.97
CA SER A 2 -51.69 25.76 36.42
C SER A 2 -51.19 24.52 35.66
N ARG A 3 -49.87 24.45 35.43
CA ARG A 3 -49.00 23.25 35.51
C ARG A 3 -47.58 23.73 35.17
N ALA A 4 -46.70 23.98 36.14
CA ALA A 4 -45.94 23.01 36.92
C ALA A 4 -45.09 22.07 36.05
N ALA A 5 -43.76 22.23 36.09
CA ALA A 5 -42.83 21.11 36.28
C ALA A 5 -41.41 21.65 36.56
N THR A 6 -40.91 21.27 37.73
CA THR A 6 -39.57 21.51 38.27
C THR A 6 -38.59 20.41 37.75
N PRO A 7 -37.35 20.31 38.28
CA PRO A 7 -36.10 20.40 37.55
C PRO A 7 -35.49 19.03 37.21
N ALA A 8 -34.50 18.96 36.32
CA ALA A 8 -33.63 17.79 36.27
C ALA A 8 -32.20 18.14 35.82
N SER A 9 -31.30 17.87 36.75
CA SER A 9 -29.85 17.90 36.68
C SER A 9 -29.22 16.90 35.72
N ARG A 10 -27.98 17.22 35.34
CA ARG A 10 -26.87 16.34 34.94
C ARG A 10 -27.05 15.54 33.65
N SER A 11 -26.16 15.79 32.70
CA SER A 11 -25.37 14.71 32.10
C SER A 11 -24.14 15.25 31.37
N SER A 12 -22.98 14.85 31.89
CA SER A 12 -21.69 14.65 31.25
C SER A 12 -21.56 15.13 29.79
N ARG A 13 -20.67 16.11 29.56
CA ARG A 13 -20.08 16.35 28.23
C ARG A 13 -19.29 15.09 27.87
N ARG A 14 -19.91 14.17 27.13
CA ARG A 14 -19.17 13.19 26.34
C ARG A 14 -18.51 13.97 25.22
N TYR A 15 -17.18 13.97 25.19
CA TYR A 15 -16.45 14.30 23.96
C TYR A 15 -16.79 13.20 22.96
N SER A 16 -17.71 13.48 22.04
CA SER A 16 -17.92 12.65 20.86
C SER A 16 -16.78 12.96 19.88
N ASN A 17 -15.87 12.01 19.71
CA ASN A 17 -14.84 12.04 18.69
C ASN A 17 -15.53 12.07 17.30
N PRO A 18 -15.41 13.15 16.51
CA PRO A 18 -16.17 13.32 15.27
C PRO A 18 -15.59 12.54 14.09
N TYR A 19 -14.50 11.78 14.30
CA TYR A 19 -13.94 10.89 13.30
C TYR A 19 -14.59 9.50 13.44
N GLN A 20 -15.87 9.42 13.10
CA GLN A 20 -16.45 8.19 12.61
C GLN A 20 -16.49 8.29 11.09
N ASP A 21 -15.89 7.26 10.51
CA ASP A 21 -15.51 7.07 9.13
C ASP A 21 -16.72 6.57 8.34
N ASP A 22 -17.31 7.48 7.59
CA ASP A 22 -18.24 7.17 6.50
C ASP A 22 -17.69 7.90 5.26
N GLY A 23 -16.84 7.18 4.52
CA GLY A 23 -16.08 7.67 3.37
C GLY A 23 -16.89 8.07 2.14
N GLU A 24 -17.89 8.93 2.27
CA GLU A 24 -18.65 9.52 1.15
C GLU A 24 -19.14 10.94 1.49
N ASP A 25 -18.31 11.98 1.34
CA ASP A 25 -18.69 13.32 0.83
C ASP A 25 -17.54 14.33 1.00
N LEU A 26 -16.85 14.71 -0.08
CA LEU A 26 -15.96 15.88 -0.08
C LEU A 26 -16.13 16.75 -1.34
N LEU A 27 -17.36 16.93 -1.83
CA LEU A 27 -17.66 17.99 -2.81
C LEU A 27 -18.94 18.72 -2.42
N ALA A 28 -18.78 19.90 -1.82
CA ALA A 28 -19.91 20.80 -1.57
C ALA A 28 -20.64 21.14 -2.89
N PRO A 29 -21.98 21.11 -2.93
CA PRO A 29 -22.72 21.40 -4.15
C PRO A 29 -22.62 22.90 -4.47
N GLY A 30 -21.87 23.25 -5.52
CA GLY A 30 -21.90 24.63 -6.06
C GLY A 30 -20.60 25.16 -6.66
N ILE A 31 -19.49 24.42 -6.67
CA ILE A 31 -18.26 24.92 -7.29
C ILE A 31 -18.32 24.69 -8.81
N ASN A 32 -18.57 25.77 -9.56
CA ASN A 32 -18.50 25.78 -11.02
C ASN A 32 -17.04 25.89 -11.47
N PRO A 33 -16.45 24.85 -12.08
CA PRO A 33 -15.01 24.81 -12.39
C PRO A 33 -14.57 25.79 -13.48
N LYS A 34 -15.49 26.50 -14.15
CA LYS A 34 -15.17 27.43 -15.26
C LYS A 34 -14.77 28.84 -14.83
N ILE A 35 -14.80 29.18 -13.54
CA ILE A 35 -14.65 30.57 -13.06
C ILE A 35 -13.18 31.03 -12.98
N TRP A 36 -12.20 30.13 -12.88
CA TRP A 36 -10.84 30.51 -12.45
C TRP A 36 -9.80 30.70 -13.55
N GLY A 37 -10.17 30.68 -14.85
CA GLY A 37 -9.32 31.18 -15.93
C GLY A 37 -7.90 30.58 -16.00
N VAL A 38 -7.69 29.37 -15.49
CA VAL A 38 -6.40 28.68 -15.55
C VAL A 38 -6.21 28.03 -16.92
N PRO A 39 -5.07 28.24 -17.61
CA PRO A 39 -4.77 27.59 -18.86
C PRO A 39 -4.68 26.07 -18.64
N ALA A 40 -5.14 25.30 -19.64
CA ALA A 40 -5.24 23.84 -19.65
C ALA A 40 -3.86 23.12 -19.67
N VAL A 41 -2.98 23.46 -18.73
CA VAL A 41 -1.69 22.80 -18.50
C VAL A 41 -1.55 22.53 -17.02
N GLN A 42 -2.47 21.70 -16.53
CA GLN A 42 -2.32 20.87 -15.34
C GLN A 42 -3.56 20.00 -15.34
N VAL A 43 -3.49 18.91 -16.12
CA VAL A 43 -4.30 17.74 -15.78
C VAL A 43 -3.78 17.31 -14.42
N ILE A 44 -4.38 17.83 -13.36
CA ILE A 44 -4.27 17.25 -12.04
C ILE A 44 -5.14 16.00 -12.15
N GLU A 45 -4.58 14.94 -12.76
CA GLU A 45 -5.07 13.60 -12.51
C GLU A 45 -5.00 13.45 -10.99
N ASP A 46 -6.10 13.03 -10.36
CA ASP A 46 -6.14 12.83 -8.92
C ASP A 46 -4.83 12.14 -8.50
N PRO A 47 -4.03 12.71 -7.59
CA PRO A 47 -2.76 12.09 -7.18
C PRO A 47 -2.97 10.72 -6.51
N TYR A 48 -4.24 10.38 -6.22
CA TYR A 48 -4.72 9.10 -5.72
C TYR A 48 -5.23 8.16 -6.82
N SER A 49 -5.22 8.59 -8.08
CA SER A 49 -5.58 7.77 -9.24
C SER A 49 -4.55 6.66 -9.40
N LYS A 50 -5.04 5.45 -9.68
CA LYS A 50 -4.21 4.29 -10.00
C LYS A 50 -3.19 4.62 -11.10
N ALA A 51 -3.55 5.44 -12.09
CA ALA A 51 -2.66 5.82 -13.20
C ALA A 51 -1.43 6.61 -12.73
N THR A 52 -1.63 7.64 -11.90
CA THR A 52 -0.55 8.48 -11.37
C THR A 52 0.38 7.69 -10.44
N VAL A 53 -0.19 6.82 -9.59
CA VAL A 53 0.60 5.91 -8.75
C VAL A 53 1.40 4.93 -9.61
N THR A 54 0.78 4.38 -10.65
CA THR A 54 1.42 3.45 -11.59
C THR A 54 2.63 4.10 -12.27
N GLN A 55 2.49 5.33 -12.76
CA GLN A 55 3.59 6.07 -13.37
C GLN A 55 4.71 6.39 -12.37
N SER A 56 4.33 6.69 -11.12
CA SER A 56 5.29 6.96 -10.05
C SER A 56 6.11 5.72 -9.70
N VAL A 57 5.46 4.55 -9.56
CA VAL A 57 6.16 3.29 -9.24
C VAL A 57 7.03 2.76 -10.38
N GLU A 58 6.74 3.14 -11.63
CA GLU A 58 7.59 2.82 -12.78
C GLU A 58 8.91 3.60 -12.78
N LEU A 59 8.91 4.83 -12.25
CA LEU A 59 10.13 5.65 -12.10
C LEU A 59 10.90 5.31 -10.82
N ASP A 60 10.18 5.09 -9.72
CA ASP A 60 10.73 4.70 -8.42
C ASP A 60 9.77 3.72 -7.74
N GLY A 61 10.14 2.43 -7.69
CA GLY A 61 9.32 1.39 -7.06
C GLY A 61 8.96 1.70 -5.60
N ARG A 62 9.77 2.50 -4.89
CA ARG A 62 9.50 2.90 -3.50
C ARG A 62 8.41 3.94 -3.36
N ALA A 63 7.99 4.60 -4.45
CA ALA A 63 6.86 5.52 -4.46
C ALA A 63 5.57 4.85 -3.94
N LEU A 64 5.51 3.50 -3.98
CA LEU A 64 4.42 2.72 -3.40
C LEU A 64 4.18 3.01 -1.91
N ILE A 65 5.17 3.50 -1.17
CA ILE A 65 5.01 3.92 0.24
C ILE A 65 3.89 4.95 0.43
N HIS A 66 3.72 5.85 -0.55
CA HIS A 66 2.72 6.94 -0.52
C HIS A 66 1.35 6.53 -1.06
N ALA A 67 1.23 5.33 -1.63
CA ALA A 67 -0.02 4.84 -2.18
C ALA A 67 -1.04 4.51 -1.08
N VAL A 68 -2.32 4.66 -1.40
CA VAL A 68 -3.42 4.23 -0.54
C VAL A 68 -3.42 2.71 -0.36
N PRO A 69 -3.94 2.17 0.76
CA PRO A 69 -3.91 0.73 1.03
C PRO A 69 -4.49 -0.14 -0.08
N ALA A 70 -5.54 0.33 -0.76
CA ALA A 70 -6.15 -0.38 -1.89
C ALA A 70 -5.15 -0.62 -3.04
N LEU A 71 -4.29 0.35 -3.34
CA LEU A 71 -3.28 0.23 -4.39
C LEU A 71 -2.05 -0.58 -3.95
N LYS A 72 -1.74 -0.61 -2.65
CA LYS A 72 -0.73 -1.51 -2.09
C LYS A 72 -1.15 -2.98 -2.14
N ASN A 73 -2.46 -3.25 -2.25
CA ASN A 73 -3.01 -4.59 -2.50
C ASN A 73 -3.34 -4.84 -3.97
N ASP A 74 -3.10 -3.86 -4.86
CA ASP A 74 -3.31 -4.05 -6.29
C ASP A 74 -2.11 -4.80 -6.88
N LYS A 75 -2.33 -6.04 -7.31
CA LYS A 75 -1.28 -6.91 -7.84
C LYS A 75 -0.57 -6.31 -9.05
N GLU A 76 -1.27 -5.58 -9.92
CA GLU A 76 -0.67 -4.97 -11.12
C GLU A 76 0.29 -3.84 -10.74
N VAL A 77 -0.14 -2.97 -9.81
CA VAL A 77 0.70 -1.89 -9.28
C VAL A 77 1.90 -2.47 -8.53
N ALA A 78 1.68 -3.49 -7.71
CA ALA A 78 2.74 -4.18 -6.98
C ALA A 78 3.78 -4.79 -7.91
N LEU A 79 3.36 -5.51 -8.97
CA LEU A 79 4.26 -6.09 -9.96
C LEU A 79 5.11 -5.03 -10.66
N LYS A 80 4.54 -3.89 -11.01
CA LYS A 80 5.30 -2.76 -11.58
C LYS A 80 6.30 -2.19 -10.60
N ALA A 81 5.89 -1.97 -9.34
CA ALA A 81 6.75 -1.43 -8.29
C ALA A 81 7.95 -2.36 -7.99
N VAL A 82 7.72 -3.66 -7.81
CA VAL A 82 8.80 -4.61 -7.47
C VAL A 82 9.75 -4.87 -8.64
N ARG A 83 9.29 -4.72 -9.88
CA ARG A 83 10.16 -4.77 -11.06
C ARG A 83 11.07 -3.56 -11.16
N ALA A 84 10.59 -2.37 -10.77
CA ALA A 84 11.37 -1.15 -10.73
C ALA A 84 12.39 -1.16 -9.56
N ASP A 85 11.96 -1.60 -8.38
CA ASP A 85 12.81 -1.80 -7.20
C ASP A 85 12.31 -3.00 -6.39
N GLY A 86 13.11 -4.07 -6.31
CA GLY A 86 12.74 -5.28 -5.56
C GLY A 86 12.43 -5.01 -4.08
N SER A 87 13.03 -3.97 -3.48
CA SER A 87 12.75 -3.56 -2.10
C SER A 87 11.34 -2.99 -1.92
N ALA A 88 10.63 -2.62 -3.00
CA ALA A 88 9.23 -2.19 -2.95
C ALA A 88 8.29 -3.26 -2.37
N LEU A 89 8.71 -4.53 -2.35
CA LEU A 89 8.00 -5.63 -1.68
C LEU A 89 7.73 -5.34 -0.20
N MET A 90 8.52 -4.47 0.45
CA MET A 90 8.24 -4.09 1.84
C MET A 90 6.96 -3.25 2.01
N PHE A 91 6.49 -2.59 0.94
CA PHE A 91 5.35 -1.65 0.97
C PHE A 91 4.04 -2.24 0.44
N VAL A 92 4.07 -3.40 -0.21
CA VAL A 92 2.86 -4.10 -0.64
C VAL A 92 2.12 -4.67 0.58
N SER A 93 0.85 -5.04 0.39
CA SER A 93 0.05 -5.72 1.41
C SER A 93 0.66 -7.06 1.84
N ASP A 94 0.31 -7.52 3.04
CA ASP A 94 0.75 -8.84 3.50
C ASP A 94 0.17 -9.99 2.67
N GLU A 95 -0.99 -9.77 2.02
CA GLU A 95 -1.57 -10.70 1.05
C GLU A 95 -0.64 -10.87 -0.16
N LEU A 96 -0.13 -9.78 -0.72
CA LEU A 96 0.78 -9.83 -1.87
C LEU A 96 2.19 -10.28 -1.50
N LYS A 97 2.63 -10.13 -0.24
CA LYS A 97 3.88 -10.76 0.25
C LYS A 97 3.81 -12.29 0.29
N ARG A 98 2.60 -12.87 0.23
CA ARG A 98 2.36 -14.31 0.09
C ARG A 98 2.13 -14.73 -1.35
N ASP A 99 2.01 -13.78 -2.28
CA ASP A 99 1.86 -14.08 -3.69
C ASP A 99 3.23 -14.48 -4.27
N LYS A 100 3.36 -15.75 -4.65
CA LYS A 100 4.59 -16.31 -5.20
C LYS A 100 5.09 -15.56 -6.44
N GLU A 101 4.19 -15.06 -7.30
CA GLU A 101 4.57 -14.33 -8.50
C GLU A 101 5.17 -12.96 -8.15
N VAL A 102 4.51 -12.21 -7.26
CA VAL A 102 5.00 -10.89 -6.80
C VAL A 102 6.35 -11.02 -6.13
N VAL A 103 6.51 -12.00 -5.23
CA VAL A 103 7.77 -12.26 -4.54
C VAL A 103 8.87 -12.70 -5.51
N LEU A 104 8.54 -13.57 -6.48
CA LEU A 104 9.52 -14.03 -7.46
C LEU A 104 10.04 -12.89 -8.34
N GLU A 105 9.17 -11.97 -8.77
CA GLU A 105 9.55 -10.79 -9.52
C GLU A 105 10.41 -9.83 -8.67
N ALA A 106 10.07 -9.66 -7.39
CA ALA A 106 10.86 -8.84 -6.46
C ALA A 106 12.27 -9.41 -6.27
N VAL A 107 12.43 -10.72 -6.03
CA VAL A 107 13.75 -11.34 -5.84
C VAL A 107 14.58 -11.37 -7.12
N ARG A 108 13.93 -11.43 -8.29
CA ARG A 108 14.59 -11.28 -9.58
C ARG A 108 15.11 -9.86 -9.79
N ALA A 109 14.41 -8.85 -9.28
CA ALA A 109 14.89 -7.47 -9.31
C ALA A 109 16.05 -7.28 -8.33
N ASP A 110 15.87 -7.66 -7.06
CA ASP A 110 16.86 -7.61 -5.99
C ASP A 110 16.77 -8.87 -5.10
N GLY A 111 17.82 -9.68 -5.06
CA GLY A 111 17.84 -10.92 -4.28
C GLY A 111 17.62 -10.69 -2.78
N ASP A 112 18.02 -9.52 -2.25
CA ASP A 112 17.79 -9.19 -0.84
C ASP A 112 16.31 -8.90 -0.54
N ALA A 113 15.46 -8.71 -1.56
CA ALA A 113 14.02 -8.53 -1.38
C ALA A 113 13.35 -9.73 -0.70
N LEU A 114 13.96 -10.92 -0.76
CA LEU A 114 13.47 -12.14 -0.11
C LEU A 114 13.18 -11.94 1.38
N ARG A 115 13.92 -11.06 2.05
CA ARG A 115 13.71 -10.74 3.48
C ARG A 115 12.34 -10.15 3.81
N PHE A 116 11.63 -9.63 2.80
CA PHE A 116 10.31 -8.99 2.95
C PHE A 116 9.16 -9.92 2.56
N ALA A 117 9.46 -11.10 1.99
CA ALA A 117 8.45 -12.10 1.67
C ALA A 117 7.84 -12.70 2.94
N ASP A 118 6.65 -13.29 2.81
CA ASP A 118 6.06 -14.07 3.89
C ASP A 118 6.93 -15.28 4.25
N GLN A 119 6.97 -15.63 5.53
CA GLN A 119 7.78 -16.73 6.04
C GLN A 119 7.48 -18.07 5.35
N GLN A 120 6.23 -18.28 4.90
CA GLN A 120 5.83 -19.49 4.18
C GLN A 120 6.54 -19.64 2.83
N LEU A 121 6.97 -18.54 2.21
CA LEU A 121 7.67 -18.55 0.92
C LEU A 121 9.19 -18.63 1.06
N LEU A 122 9.74 -18.42 2.26
CA LEU A 122 11.19 -18.53 2.50
C LEU A 122 11.70 -19.98 2.36
N GLY A 123 10.80 -20.96 2.46
CA GLY A 123 11.06 -22.39 2.22
C GLY A 123 10.79 -22.85 0.79
N ASP A 124 10.42 -21.95 -0.13
CA ASP A 124 10.19 -22.31 -1.52
C ASP A 124 11.52 -22.40 -2.28
N LYS A 125 11.84 -23.59 -2.79
CA LYS A 125 13.11 -23.84 -3.50
C LYS A 125 13.28 -22.95 -4.74
N ASP A 126 12.22 -22.64 -5.47
CA ASP A 126 12.31 -21.83 -6.69
C ASP A 126 12.64 -20.38 -6.34
N ILE A 127 11.98 -19.83 -5.32
CA ILE A 127 12.21 -18.47 -4.84
C ILE A 127 13.63 -18.36 -4.23
N ALA A 128 14.03 -19.34 -3.41
CA ALA A 128 15.35 -19.37 -2.80
C ALA A 128 16.45 -19.41 -3.86
N LEU A 129 16.31 -20.29 -4.86
CA LEU A 129 17.25 -20.38 -5.97
C LEU A 129 17.34 -19.06 -6.75
N ALA A 130 16.19 -18.45 -7.07
CA ALA A 130 16.15 -17.17 -7.78
C ALA A 130 16.84 -16.05 -6.98
N ALA A 131 16.59 -15.98 -5.67
CA ALA A 131 17.20 -14.98 -4.79
C ALA A 131 18.72 -15.15 -4.69
N VAL A 132 19.21 -16.38 -4.49
CA VAL A 132 20.64 -16.70 -4.39
C VAL A 132 21.37 -16.46 -5.71
N GLN A 133 20.75 -16.81 -6.84
CA GLN A 133 21.29 -16.51 -8.18
C GLN A 133 21.44 -15.01 -8.41
N ARG A 134 20.51 -14.21 -7.87
CA ARG A 134 20.56 -12.74 -7.98
C ARG A 134 21.57 -12.11 -7.04
N ASN A 135 21.59 -12.56 -5.79
CA ASN A 135 22.51 -12.10 -4.76
C ASN A 135 22.83 -13.27 -3.82
N GLY A 136 24.07 -13.78 -3.86
CA GLY A 136 24.47 -14.92 -3.03
C GLY A 136 24.29 -14.69 -1.52
N ARG A 137 24.23 -13.43 -1.07
CA ARG A 137 23.95 -13.09 0.33
C ARG A 137 22.49 -13.31 0.72
N ALA A 138 21.57 -13.40 -0.25
CA ALA A 138 20.15 -13.67 0.00
C ALA A 138 19.92 -15.04 0.65
N LEU A 139 20.90 -15.96 0.59
CA LEU A 139 20.89 -17.23 1.32
C LEU A 139 20.65 -17.03 2.84
N GLN A 140 21.10 -15.91 3.41
CA GLN A 140 20.88 -15.57 4.82
C GLN A 140 19.39 -15.32 5.16
N HIS A 141 18.51 -15.22 4.17
CA HIS A 141 17.07 -14.99 4.32
C HIS A 141 16.21 -16.23 4.00
N VAL A 142 16.77 -17.23 3.32
CA VAL A 142 16.10 -18.50 3.03
C VAL A 142 15.81 -19.28 4.32
N ALA A 143 14.76 -20.09 4.39
CA ALA A 143 14.50 -20.95 5.54
C ALA A 143 15.72 -21.83 5.88
N VAL A 144 16.01 -22.02 7.17
CA VAL A 144 17.20 -22.76 7.65
C VAL A 144 17.25 -24.17 7.05
N GLU A 145 16.09 -24.81 6.91
CA GLU A 145 15.91 -26.14 6.33
C GLU A 145 16.47 -26.28 4.90
N LEU A 146 16.57 -25.19 4.14
CA LEU A 146 17.11 -25.17 2.78
C LEU A 146 18.57 -24.72 2.71
N ARG A 147 19.16 -24.23 3.82
CA ARG A 147 20.56 -23.79 3.83
C ARG A 147 21.55 -24.94 3.97
N ASP A 148 21.07 -26.08 4.46
CA ASP A 148 21.87 -27.23 4.85
C ASP A 148 21.67 -28.46 3.91
N ASP A 149 21.14 -28.26 2.70
CA ASP A 149 21.08 -29.30 1.65
C ASP A 149 22.54 -29.52 1.13
N GLU A 150 23.30 -30.38 1.83
CA GLU A 150 24.68 -30.84 1.46
C GLU A 150 24.72 -31.74 0.22
#